data_AF-A0A7X7FJL4-F1
#
_entry.id   AF-A0A7X7FJL4-F1
#
_cell.length_a   1.000
_cell.length_b   1.000
_cell.length_c   1.000
_cell.angle_alpha   90.00
_cell.angle_beta   90.00
_cell.angle_gamma   90.00
#
_symmetry.space_group_name_H-M   'P 1'
#
loop_
_entity.id
_entity.type
_entity.pdbx_description
1 polymer ?
#
loop_
_entity_poly.entity_id
_entity_poly.type
_entity_poly.pdbx_seq_one_letter_code
_entity_poly.pdbx_strand_id
1 'polypeptide(L)'
;MAEPTPRELVQRTVRFEQTPRVPRNLWTLPWAETHHPAELEAIRRDFPDDIVSPHLDWPVLDCMRGDPYAPGVYVDEWGCEFLNIQAGAIGEVKNSLVESYDSDLDKVRPPWAWTKVDLGPVAVQYEQTDRFMLSPICYRLFERMQFLRGTEDLYIDLMEMPAGLIEMTRRIHEWNLAMIDAWGATDVDGIMGMDDWGSQRSLLISPQLWRDFFKPYYRQYVERIHAAGKLCFFHSDGYIFDIYEDLIEIGVDA
;
A
#
# COMPACT_ATOMS: atom_id res chain seq x y z
N MET A 1 -12.95 20.09 28.35
CA MET A 1 -13.27 19.66 26.97
C MET A 1 -13.42 18.16 26.99
N ALA A 2 -14.34 17.58 26.21
CA ALA A 2 -14.43 16.13 26.07
C ALA A 2 -13.13 15.58 25.46
N GLU A 3 -12.76 14.35 25.83
CA GLU A 3 -11.62 13.66 25.23
C GLU A 3 -11.93 13.42 23.73
N PRO A 4 -10.98 13.69 22.80
CA PRO A 4 -11.23 13.47 21.38
C PRO A 4 -11.48 11.99 21.10
N THR A 5 -12.34 11.71 20.12
CA THR A 5 -12.49 10.34 19.60
C THR A 5 -11.19 9.87 18.95
N PRO A 6 -10.97 8.56 18.73
CA PRO A 6 -9.81 8.08 18.01
C PRO A 6 -9.63 8.71 16.61
N ARG A 7 -10.73 8.91 15.86
CA ARG A 7 -10.71 9.63 14.57
C ARG A 7 -10.25 11.07 14.72
N GLU A 8 -10.81 11.81 15.67
CA GLU A 8 -10.38 13.20 15.95
C GLU A 8 -8.91 13.24 16.38
N LEU A 9 -8.45 12.24 17.14
CA LEU A 9 -7.06 12.13 17.59
C LEU A 9 -6.10 12.02 16.41
N VAL A 10 -6.40 11.15 15.44
CA VAL A 10 -5.60 10.98 14.22
C VAL A 10 -5.63 12.26 13.38
N GLN A 11 -6.82 12.82 13.12
CA GLN A 11 -6.97 14.04 12.32
C GLN A 11 -6.21 15.24 12.92
N ARG A 12 -6.25 15.41 14.25
CA ARG A 12 -5.47 16.46 14.95
C ARG A 12 -3.97 16.20 14.86
N THR A 13 -3.55 14.95 15.02
CA THR A 13 -2.12 14.58 14.97
C THR A 13 -1.50 14.87 13.61
N VAL A 14 -2.18 14.48 12.52
CA VAL A 14 -1.75 14.75 11.14
C VAL A 14 -1.65 16.26 10.86
N ARG A 15 -2.50 17.07 11.50
CA ARG A 15 -2.47 18.54 11.39
C ARG A 15 -1.49 19.21 12.35
N PHE A 16 -0.65 18.43 13.04
CA PHE A 16 0.29 18.92 14.07
C PHE A 16 -0.39 19.71 15.20
N GLU A 17 -1.64 19.40 15.49
CA GLU A 17 -2.40 19.98 16.60
C GLU A 17 -2.11 19.24 17.91
N GLN A 18 -2.28 19.92 19.05
CA GLN A 18 -2.04 19.31 20.36
C GLN A 18 -3.08 18.22 20.65
N THR A 19 -2.59 17.01 20.98
CA THR A 19 -3.40 15.86 21.37
C THR A 19 -3.08 15.39 22.80
N PRO A 20 -4.02 14.74 23.51
CA PRO A 20 -3.77 14.19 24.84
C PRO A 20 -2.81 12.99 24.83
N ARG A 21 -2.70 12.30 23.70
CA ARG A 21 -1.76 11.20 23.42
C ARG A 21 -1.54 11.05 21.92
N VAL A 22 -0.52 10.29 21.53
CA VAL A 22 -0.29 9.90 20.13
C VAL A 22 -1.30 8.80 19.73
N PRO A 23 -1.91 8.87 18.53
CA PRO A 23 -2.73 7.79 17.98
C PRO A 23 -1.88 6.55 17.68
N ARG A 24 -2.51 5.38 17.65
CA ARG A 24 -1.81 4.09 17.53
C ARG A 24 -2.48 3.21 16.51
N ASN A 25 -1.65 2.47 15.80
CA ASN A 25 -2.09 1.36 14.99
C ASN A 25 -1.03 0.25 15.02
N LEU A 26 -1.41 -0.95 15.44
CA LEU A 26 -0.53 -2.10 15.52
C LEU A 26 -0.68 -2.97 14.28
N TRP A 27 0.39 -3.08 13.49
CA TRP A 27 0.44 -3.99 12.34
C TRP A 27 1.08 -5.31 12.76
N THR A 28 0.43 -6.41 12.42
CA THR A 28 0.88 -7.77 12.76
C THR A 28 0.77 -8.69 11.57
N LEU A 29 1.62 -9.70 11.55
CA LEU A 29 1.47 -10.86 10.67
C LEU A 29 0.87 -12.04 11.44
N PRO A 30 0.22 -13.02 10.78
CA PRO A 30 -0.40 -14.17 11.45
C PRO A 30 0.59 -14.99 12.30
N TRP A 31 1.89 -14.85 12.05
CA TRP A 31 2.93 -15.42 12.92
C TRP A 31 2.76 -14.99 14.37
N ALA A 32 2.49 -13.71 14.64
CA ALA A 32 2.33 -13.20 16.01
C ALA A 32 1.07 -13.77 16.68
N GLU A 33 -0.03 -13.84 15.95
CA GLU A 33 -1.29 -14.44 16.42
C GLU A 33 -1.14 -15.92 16.76
N THR A 34 -0.33 -16.64 15.98
CA THR A 34 -0.08 -18.07 16.17
C THR A 34 0.84 -18.36 17.36
N HIS A 35 1.90 -17.56 17.53
CA HIS A 35 2.97 -17.86 18.50
C HIS A 35 2.80 -17.13 19.83
N HIS A 36 2.13 -15.98 19.85
CA HIS A 36 1.98 -15.11 21.01
C HIS A 36 0.54 -14.56 21.17
N PRO A 37 -0.50 -15.41 21.13
CA PRO A 37 -1.88 -14.94 21.16
C PRO A 37 -2.22 -14.20 22.46
N ALA A 38 -1.74 -14.66 23.61
CA ALA A 38 -2.06 -14.04 24.90
C ALA A 38 -1.42 -12.65 25.05
N GLU A 39 -0.18 -12.51 24.61
CA GLU A 39 0.55 -11.24 24.62
C GLU A 39 -0.06 -10.26 23.61
N LEU A 40 -0.41 -10.71 22.41
CA LEU A 40 -1.04 -9.87 21.41
C LEU A 40 -2.42 -9.37 21.86
N GLU A 41 -3.23 -10.25 22.47
CA GLU A 41 -4.51 -9.84 23.06
C GLU A 41 -4.33 -8.88 24.24
N ALA A 42 -3.26 -9.04 25.03
CA ALA A 42 -2.93 -8.07 26.07
C ALA A 42 -2.58 -6.69 25.48
N ILE A 43 -1.78 -6.65 24.41
CA ILE A 43 -1.44 -5.40 23.71
C ILE A 43 -2.69 -4.74 23.14
N ARG A 44 -3.56 -5.49 22.43
CA ARG A 44 -4.81 -4.96 21.84
C ARG A 44 -5.78 -4.44 22.90
N ARG A 45 -5.87 -5.11 24.06
CA ARG A 45 -6.72 -4.66 25.18
C ARG A 45 -6.18 -3.40 25.83
N ASP A 46 -4.87 -3.36 26.12
CA ASP A 46 -4.26 -2.28 26.89
C ASP A 46 -3.97 -1.05 26.01
N PHE A 47 -3.81 -1.27 24.70
CA PHE A 47 -3.48 -0.26 23.67
C PHE A 47 -4.32 -0.48 22.39
N PRO A 48 -5.65 -0.20 22.44
CA PRO A 48 -6.51 -0.39 21.28
C PRO A 48 -6.13 0.53 20.11
N ASP A 49 -6.36 0.04 18.90
CA ASP A 49 -6.11 0.80 17.66
C ASP A 49 -7.04 2.02 17.53
N ASP A 50 -6.46 3.12 17.08
CA ASP A 50 -7.18 4.34 16.70
C ASP A 50 -7.54 4.38 15.20
N ILE A 51 -6.88 3.52 14.42
CA ILE A 51 -7.04 3.40 12.97
C ILE A 51 -7.54 2.00 12.65
N VAL A 52 -8.52 1.92 11.75
CA VAL A 52 -9.08 0.67 11.23
C VAL A 52 -9.20 0.75 9.72
N SER A 53 -9.44 -0.39 9.08
CA SER A 53 -9.80 -0.46 7.66
C SER A 53 -11.15 -1.17 7.52
N PRO A 54 -11.98 -0.82 6.52
CA PRO A 54 -13.22 -1.52 6.28
C PRO A 54 -12.96 -2.96 5.84
N HIS A 55 -13.82 -3.88 6.28
CA HIS A 55 -13.84 -5.25 5.80
C HIS A 55 -14.70 -5.34 4.53
N LEU A 56 -14.14 -5.89 3.47
CA LEU A 56 -14.83 -6.11 2.20
C LEU A 56 -14.48 -7.50 1.65
N ASP A 57 -15.44 -8.10 0.97
CA ASP A 57 -15.23 -9.34 0.22
C ASP A 57 -14.67 -9.01 -1.17
N TRP A 58 -13.37 -9.21 -1.34
CA TRP A 58 -12.71 -9.01 -2.64
C TRP A 58 -12.99 -10.19 -3.57
N PRO A 59 -13.25 -9.93 -4.87
CA PRO A 59 -13.47 -11.00 -5.82
C PRO A 59 -12.16 -11.76 -6.04
N VAL A 60 -12.22 -13.07 -5.83
CA VAL A 60 -11.12 -13.98 -6.16
C VAL A 60 -11.04 -14.09 -7.68
N LEU A 61 -9.91 -13.66 -8.25
CA LEU A 61 -9.66 -13.70 -9.69
C LEU A 61 -9.11 -15.07 -10.10
N ASP A 62 -9.29 -15.46 -11.35
CA ASP A 62 -8.86 -16.77 -11.87
C ASP A 62 -7.35 -17.05 -11.70
N CYS A 63 -6.51 -16.01 -11.66
CA CYS A 63 -5.07 -16.15 -11.44
C CYS A 63 -4.71 -16.42 -9.96
N MET A 64 -5.57 -16.02 -9.02
CA MET A 64 -5.28 -16.07 -7.60
C MET A 64 -5.31 -17.51 -7.09
N ARG A 65 -4.27 -17.90 -6.34
CA ARG A 65 -4.18 -19.23 -5.72
C ARG A 65 -3.20 -19.24 -4.55
N GLY A 66 -3.35 -20.23 -3.68
CA GLY A 66 -2.51 -20.37 -2.48
C GLY A 66 -2.92 -19.42 -1.36
N ASP A 67 -2.11 -19.40 -0.30
CA ASP A 67 -2.31 -18.56 0.88
C ASP A 67 -1.03 -17.72 1.07
N PRO A 68 -1.12 -16.38 1.11
CA PRO A 68 0.05 -15.52 1.23
C PRO A 68 0.87 -15.75 2.51
N TYR A 69 0.27 -16.34 3.54
CA TYR A 69 0.88 -16.58 4.84
C TYR A 69 1.20 -18.06 5.11
N ALA A 70 0.94 -18.97 4.18
CA ALA A 70 1.27 -20.38 4.33
C ALA A 70 2.52 -20.75 3.51
N PRO A 71 3.34 -21.73 3.96
CA PRO A 71 4.45 -22.22 3.16
C PRO A 71 3.96 -22.80 1.82
N GLY A 72 4.59 -22.38 0.72
CA GLY A 72 4.20 -22.78 -0.63
C GLY A 72 4.22 -21.60 -1.61
N VAL A 73 3.48 -21.75 -2.70
CA VAL A 73 3.33 -20.72 -3.73
C VAL A 73 1.98 -20.02 -3.55
N TYR A 74 2.04 -18.71 -3.41
CA TYR A 74 0.89 -17.81 -3.50
C TYR A 74 0.97 -17.05 -4.82
N VAL A 75 -0.16 -16.88 -5.50
CA VAL A 75 -0.27 -16.01 -6.68
C VAL A 75 -1.29 -14.94 -6.39
N ASP A 76 -0.85 -13.70 -6.55
CA ASP A 76 -1.67 -12.53 -6.25
C ASP A 76 -2.62 -12.15 -7.41
N GLU A 77 -3.37 -11.08 -7.20
CA GLU A 77 -4.36 -10.58 -8.15
C GLU A 77 -3.74 -10.04 -9.45
N TRP A 78 -2.43 -9.79 -9.49
CA TRP A 78 -1.67 -9.41 -10.69
C TRP A 78 -1.06 -10.62 -11.40
N GLY A 79 -1.15 -11.82 -10.82
CA GLY A 79 -0.52 -13.03 -11.33
C GLY A 79 0.95 -13.19 -10.93
N CYS A 80 1.45 -12.40 -9.96
CA CYS A 80 2.82 -12.51 -9.46
C CYS A 80 2.93 -13.70 -8.50
N GLU A 81 3.96 -14.53 -8.67
CA GLU A 81 4.18 -15.72 -7.82
C GLU A 81 5.11 -15.40 -6.64
N PHE A 82 4.59 -15.55 -5.43
CA PHE A 82 5.32 -15.41 -4.17
C PHE A 82 5.64 -16.80 -3.62
N LEU A 83 6.91 -17.03 -3.32
CA LEU A 83 7.35 -18.20 -2.58
C LEU A 83 7.40 -17.86 -1.09
N ASN A 84 6.59 -18.56 -0.32
CA ASN A 84 6.59 -18.47 1.13
C ASN A 84 7.27 -19.72 1.71
N ILE A 85 8.29 -19.51 2.56
CA ILE A 85 9.02 -20.58 3.25
C ILE A 85 8.75 -20.64 4.76
N GLN A 86 7.97 -19.69 5.30
CA GLN A 86 7.72 -19.54 6.73
C GLN A 86 6.25 -19.18 6.98
N ALA A 87 5.55 -20.10 7.65
CA ALA A 87 4.17 -19.90 8.05
C ALA A 87 4.00 -18.64 8.91
N GLY A 88 2.96 -17.87 8.60
CA GLY A 88 2.60 -16.63 9.26
C GLY A 88 3.44 -15.41 8.85
N ALA A 89 4.40 -15.55 7.93
CA ALA A 89 5.11 -14.42 7.31
C ALA A 89 4.66 -14.23 5.85
N ILE A 90 5.00 -13.10 5.23
CA ILE A 90 4.75 -12.87 3.80
C ILE A 90 5.88 -13.50 2.97
N GLY A 91 5.54 -14.09 1.83
CA GLY A 91 6.52 -14.65 0.89
C GLY A 91 7.23 -13.60 0.05
N GLU A 92 8.20 -14.04 -0.76
CA GLU A 92 8.95 -13.17 -1.68
C GLU A 92 8.69 -13.59 -3.12
N VAL A 93 8.62 -12.63 -4.05
CA VAL A 93 8.60 -12.94 -5.47
C VAL A 93 9.94 -13.55 -5.88
N LYS A 94 9.89 -14.76 -6.46
CA LYS A 94 11.09 -15.44 -6.98
C LYS A 94 11.10 -15.59 -8.49
N ASN A 95 9.93 -15.58 -9.11
CA ASN A 95 9.77 -15.68 -10.56
C ASN A 95 9.11 -14.41 -11.08
N SER A 96 9.81 -13.66 -11.92
CA SER A 96 9.25 -12.48 -12.59
C SER A 96 8.19 -12.89 -13.60
N LEU A 97 7.05 -12.20 -13.60
CA LEU A 97 6.00 -12.41 -14.59
C LEU A 97 6.42 -11.91 -15.99
N VAL A 98 7.23 -10.85 -16.03
CA VAL A 98 7.75 -10.20 -17.24
C VAL A 98 9.25 -10.48 -17.35
N GLU A 99 9.62 -11.48 -18.14
CA GLU A 99 11.03 -11.78 -18.45
C GLU A 99 11.51 -11.00 -19.68
N SER A 100 10.61 -10.77 -20.64
CA SER A 100 10.86 -9.95 -21.83
C SER A 100 9.67 -9.06 -22.15
N TYR A 101 9.91 -7.76 -22.31
CA TYR A 101 8.84 -6.83 -22.68
C TYR A 101 8.21 -7.13 -24.04
N ASP A 102 8.95 -7.74 -24.97
CA ASP A 102 8.44 -8.05 -26.32
C ASP A 102 7.39 -9.16 -26.31
N SER A 103 7.48 -10.12 -25.38
CA SER A 103 6.57 -11.28 -25.31
C SER A 103 5.60 -11.25 -24.14
N ASP A 104 5.96 -10.55 -23.06
CA ASP A 104 5.32 -10.75 -21.76
C ASP A 104 4.51 -9.54 -21.28
N LEU A 105 4.54 -8.40 -21.97
CA LEU A 105 3.74 -7.23 -21.58
C LEU A 105 2.25 -7.56 -21.46
N ASP A 106 1.72 -8.47 -22.29
CA ASP A 106 0.31 -8.90 -22.21
C ASP A 106 -0.03 -9.73 -20.96
N LYS A 107 0.99 -10.16 -20.19
CA LYS A 107 0.81 -10.78 -18.86
C LYS A 107 0.58 -9.72 -17.78
N VAL A 108 1.02 -8.46 -17.99
CA VAL A 108 0.74 -7.34 -17.07
C VAL A 108 -0.73 -6.95 -17.18
N ARG A 109 -1.56 -7.60 -16.34
CA ARG A 109 -3.01 -7.45 -16.31
C ARG A 109 -3.43 -6.89 -14.96
N PRO A 110 -3.59 -5.56 -14.85
CA PRO A 110 -4.11 -4.98 -13.62
C PRO A 110 -5.47 -5.60 -13.28
N PRO A 111 -5.79 -5.81 -11.98
CA PRO A 111 -7.01 -6.45 -11.52
C PRO A 111 -8.20 -5.47 -11.64
N TRP A 112 -8.58 -5.10 -12.86
CA TRP A 112 -9.68 -4.16 -13.14
C TRP A 112 -11.06 -4.63 -12.64
N ALA A 113 -11.20 -5.89 -12.24
CA ALA A 113 -12.39 -6.36 -11.55
C ALA A 113 -12.53 -5.73 -10.14
N TRP A 114 -11.41 -5.43 -9.48
CA TRP A 114 -11.39 -4.87 -8.13
C TRP A 114 -11.85 -3.40 -8.11
N THR A 115 -11.64 -2.65 -9.20
CA THR A 115 -12.15 -1.27 -9.34
C THR A 115 -13.67 -1.21 -9.51
N LYS A 116 -14.34 -2.37 -9.63
CA LYS A 116 -15.80 -2.50 -9.82
C LYS A 116 -16.50 -3.14 -8.61
N VAL A 117 -15.76 -3.39 -7.53
CA VAL A 117 -16.32 -3.93 -6.29
C VAL A 117 -17.30 -2.93 -5.70
N ASP A 118 -18.41 -3.43 -5.16
CA ASP A 118 -19.35 -2.59 -4.42
C ASP A 118 -18.72 -2.16 -3.09
N LEU A 119 -18.37 -0.88 -3.01
CA LEU A 119 -17.82 -0.26 -1.80
C LEU A 119 -18.92 0.32 -0.89
N GLY A 120 -20.21 0.13 -1.22
CA GLY A 120 -21.34 0.57 -0.39
C GLY A 120 -21.29 0.12 1.09
N PRO A 121 -20.81 -1.09 1.42
CA PRO A 121 -20.64 -1.50 2.82
C PRO A 121 -19.68 -0.65 3.65
N VAL A 122 -18.80 0.15 3.02
CA VAL A 122 -17.87 1.06 3.72
C VAL A 122 -18.64 2.10 4.51
N ALA A 123 -19.70 2.69 3.95
CA ALA A 123 -20.51 3.71 4.61
C ALA A 123 -21.13 3.19 5.92
N VAL A 124 -21.68 1.96 5.88
CA VAL A 124 -22.30 1.32 7.05
C VAL A 124 -21.26 1.07 8.15
N GLN A 125 -20.08 0.58 7.79
CA GLN A 125 -18.99 0.36 8.75
C GLN A 125 -18.45 1.67 9.32
N TYR A 126 -18.38 2.71 8.50
CA TYR A 126 -17.91 4.03 8.90
C TYR A 126 -18.84 4.65 9.95
N GLU A 127 -20.16 4.56 9.77
CA GLU A 127 -21.15 5.03 10.75
C GLU A 127 -21.11 4.27 12.09
N GLN A 128 -20.59 3.03 12.10
CA GLN A 128 -20.53 2.16 13.28
C GLN A 128 -19.26 2.34 14.11
N THR A 129 -18.33 3.20 13.68
CA THR A 129 -17.06 3.40 14.38
C THR A 129 -16.71 4.88 14.56
N ASP A 130 -16.04 5.19 15.65
CA ASP A 130 -15.40 6.49 15.90
C ASP A 130 -13.89 6.46 15.64
N ARG A 131 -13.36 5.35 15.10
CA ARG A 131 -11.97 5.17 14.69
C ARG A 131 -11.72 5.74 13.30
N PHE A 132 -10.50 6.21 13.10
CA PHE A 132 -10.07 6.71 11.81
C PHE A 132 -10.06 5.56 10.79
N MET A 133 -10.74 5.72 9.66
CA MET A 133 -10.85 4.65 8.67
C MET A 133 -9.91 4.88 7.49
N LEU A 134 -8.97 3.97 7.27
CA LEU A 134 -8.08 3.96 6.11
C LEU A 134 -8.54 2.98 5.03
N SER A 135 -8.24 3.28 3.77
CA SER A 135 -8.38 2.28 2.70
C SER A 135 -7.53 1.03 2.99
N PRO A 136 -8.07 -0.19 2.86
CA PRO A 136 -7.33 -1.44 3.08
C PRO A 136 -6.38 -1.75 1.93
N ILE A 137 -6.67 -1.26 0.73
CA ILE A 137 -5.81 -1.41 -0.43
C ILE A 137 -4.88 -0.21 -0.49
N CYS A 138 -3.59 -0.52 -0.61
CA CYS A 138 -2.54 0.46 -0.80
C CYS A 138 -2.25 0.61 -2.30
N TYR A 139 -2.27 1.84 -2.82
CA TYR A 139 -1.66 2.08 -4.12
C TYR A 139 -0.14 1.88 -3.99
N ARG A 140 0.46 1.20 -4.96
CA ARG A 140 1.90 0.90 -4.98
C ARG A 140 2.40 0.88 -6.42
N LEU A 141 3.51 1.53 -6.69
CA LEU A 141 4.07 1.62 -8.05
C LEU A 141 5.39 0.86 -8.15
N PHE A 142 6.38 1.25 -7.36
CA PHE A 142 7.72 0.70 -7.43
C PHE A 142 7.79 -0.77 -7.01
N GLU A 143 7.17 -1.13 -5.89
CA GLU A 143 7.13 -2.49 -5.39
C GLU A 143 6.34 -3.40 -6.33
N ARG A 144 5.24 -2.91 -6.92
CA ARG A 144 4.50 -3.65 -7.95
C ARG A 144 5.36 -3.87 -9.20
N MET A 145 6.16 -2.89 -9.60
CA MET A 145 7.13 -3.09 -10.69
C MET A 145 8.16 -4.17 -10.34
N GLN A 146 8.66 -4.20 -9.10
CA GLN A 146 9.58 -5.25 -8.62
C GLN A 146 8.93 -6.63 -8.68
N PHE A 147 7.66 -6.75 -8.29
CA PHE A 147 6.93 -8.02 -8.35
C PHE A 147 6.71 -8.52 -9.78
N LEU A 148 6.45 -7.62 -10.72
CA LEU A 148 6.19 -7.97 -12.11
C LEU A 148 7.48 -8.29 -12.89
N ARG A 149 8.51 -7.44 -12.75
CA ARG A 149 9.73 -7.51 -13.57
C ARG A 149 10.88 -8.27 -12.90
N GLY A 150 10.84 -8.41 -11.58
CA GLY A 150 11.99 -8.81 -10.78
C GLY A 150 12.89 -7.61 -10.46
N THR A 151 13.41 -7.56 -9.25
CA THR A 151 14.15 -6.40 -8.72
C THR A 151 15.42 -6.08 -9.51
N GLU A 152 16.25 -7.09 -9.83
CA GLU A 152 17.53 -6.88 -10.52
C GLU A 152 17.34 -6.29 -11.92
N ASP A 153 16.47 -6.92 -12.72
CA ASP A 153 16.12 -6.49 -14.06
C ASP A 153 15.46 -5.10 -14.05
N LEU A 154 14.55 -4.84 -13.09
CA LEU A 154 13.94 -3.53 -12.95
C LEU A 154 14.98 -2.43 -12.71
N TYR A 155 16.02 -2.69 -11.92
CA TYR A 155 17.04 -1.68 -11.64
C TYR A 155 17.88 -1.35 -12.87
N ILE A 156 18.14 -2.35 -13.73
CA ILE A 156 18.77 -2.13 -15.04
C ILE A 156 17.82 -1.32 -15.93
N ASP A 157 16.55 -1.73 -16.02
CA ASP A 157 15.54 -1.07 -16.84
C ASP A 157 15.36 0.41 -16.42
N LEU A 158 15.42 0.74 -15.13
CA LEU A 158 15.33 2.11 -14.64
C LEU A 158 16.52 3.00 -15.04
N MET A 159 17.64 2.42 -15.45
CA MET A 159 18.78 3.16 -15.99
C MET A 159 18.71 3.28 -17.52
N GLU A 160 18.16 2.29 -18.20
CA GLU A 160 18.07 2.24 -19.67
C GLU A 160 16.77 2.85 -20.22
N MET A 161 15.73 2.92 -19.39
CA MET A 161 14.38 3.41 -19.72
C MET A 161 13.79 2.79 -21.00
N PRO A 162 13.72 1.44 -21.12
CA PRO A 162 13.16 0.80 -22.30
C PRO A 162 11.66 1.12 -22.42
N ALA A 163 11.13 1.15 -23.65
CA ALA A 163 9.71 1.46 -23.89
C ALA A 163 8.75 0.52 -23.13
N GLY A 164 9.15 -0.75 -22.93
CA GLY A 164 8.39 -1.72 -22.16
C GLY A 164 8.25 -1.38 -20.67
N LEU A 165 9.29 -0.80 -20.04
CA LEU A 165 9.21 -0.29 -18.68
C LEU A 165 8.15 0.81 -18.57
N ILE A 166 8.16 1.74 -19.52
CA ILE A 166 7.22 2.87 -19.55
C ILE A 166 5.79 2.37 -19.70
N GLU A 167 5.55 1.41 -20.59
CA GLU A 167 4.22 0.82 -20.79
C GLU A 167 3.75 0.02 -19.57
N MET A 168 4.62 -0.77 -18.94
CA MET A 168 4.30 -1.47 -17.69
C MET A 168 3.96 -0.47 -16.57
N THR A 169 4.77 0.58 -16.42
CA THR A 169 4.55 1.67 -15.44
C THR A 169 3.20 2.33 -15.67
N ARG A 170 2.85 2.63 -16.93
CA ARG A 170 1.55 3.22 -17.30
C ARG A 170 0.38 2.34 -16.84
N ARG A 171 0.44 1.03 -17.08
CA ARG A 171 -0.63 0.10 -16.67
C ARG A 171 -0.82 0.04 -15.15
N ILE A 172 0.27 0.05 -14.39
CA ILE A 172 0.21 0.08 -12.93
C ILE A 172 -0.34 1.42 -12.44
N HIS A 173 0.15 2.51 -13.02
CA HIS A 173 -0.28 3.86 -12.68
C HIS A 173 -1.78 4.10 -12.92
N GLU A 174 -2.29 3.68 -14.08
CA GLU A 174 -3.72 3.82 -14.41
C GLU A 174 -4.62 3.04 -13.45
N TRP A 175 -4.19 1.85 -13.04
CA TRP A 175 -4.92 1.06 -12.05
C TRP A 175 -4.88 1.71 -10.67
N ASN A 176 -3.71 2.21 -10.24
CA ASN A 176 -3.59 2.95 -8.98
C ASN A 176 -4.51 4.17 -8.95
N LEU A 177 -4.56 4.96 -10.03
CA LEU A 177 -5.49 6.10 -10.14
C LEU A 177 -6.95 5.66 -10.01
N ALA A 178 -7.34 4.57 -10.68
CA ALA A 178 -8.72 4.07 -10.61
C ALA A 178 -9.10 3.57 -9.21
N MET A 179 -8.16 2.93 -8.50
CA MET A 179 -8.39 2.52 -7.11
C MET A 179 -8.46 3.74 -6.17
N ILE A 180 -7.59 4.73 -6.36
CA ILE A 180 -7.64 6.00 -5.61
C ILE A 180 -8.98 6.69 -5.82
N ASP A 181 -9.50 6.75 -7.05
CA ASP A 181 -10.83 7.29 -7.32
C ASP A 181 -11.95 6.53 -6.61
N ALA A 182 -11.91 5.20 -6.72
CA ALA A 182 -12.92 4.34 -6.13
C ALA A 182 -12.99 4.55 -4.61
N TRP A 183 -11.82 4.57 -3.94
CA TRP A 183 -11.73 4.84 -2.51
C TRP A 183 -12.04 6.28 -2.13
N GLY A 184 -11.64 7.24 -2.97
CA GLY A 184 -11.93 8.67 -2.78
C GLY A 184 -13.43 8.96 -2.78
N ALA A 185 -14.21 8.14 -3.48
CA ALA A 185 -15.67 8.22 -3.51
C ALA A 185 -16.36 7.56 -2.29
N THR A 186 -15.62 6.96 -1.35
CA THR A 186 -16.17 6.33 -0.13
C THR A 186 -16.05 7.23 1.10
N ASP A 187 -16.55 6.79 2.24
CA ASP A 187 -16.49 7.53 3.51
C ASP A 187 -15.16 7.41 4.27
N VAL A 188 -14.18 6.62 3.79
CA VAL A 188 -12.86 6.50 4.47
C VAL A 188 -12.27 7.88 4.77
N ASP A 189 -11.56 8.02 5.89
CA ASP A 189 -10.91 9.27 6.28
C ASP A 189 -9.62 9.52 5.47
N GLY A 190 -8.93 8.45 5.06
CA GLY A 190 -7.70 8.52 4.31
C GLY A 190 -7.47 7.34 3.37
N ILE A 191 -6.57 7.55 2.41
CA ILE A 191 -6.13 6.56 1.44
C ILE A 191 -4.67 6.24 1.72
N MET A 192 -4.37 4.95 1.86
CA MET A 192 -3.03 4.45 2.09
C MET A 192 -2.30 4.21 0.76
N GLY A 193 -1.06 4.67 0.67
CA GLY A 193 -0.05 4.27 -0.30
C GLY A 193 1.03 3.46 0.39
N MET A 194 1.70 2.59 -0.36
CA MET A 194 2.81 1.80 0.19
C MET A 194 3.82 1.48 -0.90
N ASP A 195 5.08 1.84 -0.69
CA ASP A 195 6.20 1.32 -1.46
C ASP A 195 7.47 1.39 -0.60
N ASP A 196 8.20 0.29 -0.54
CA ASP A 196 9.44 0.22 0.22
C ASP A 196 10.61 0.77 -0.59
N TRP A 197 11.05 1.95 -0.21
CA TRP A 197 12.14 2.68 -0.86
C TRP A 197 13.49 2.47 -0.19
N GLY A 198 13.51 1.99 1.05
CA GLY A 198 14.68 1.98 1.89
C GLY A 198 15.29 0.60 2.11
N SER A 199 16.62 0.56 2.09
CA SER A 199 17.40 -0.49 2.76
C SER A 199 17.69 -0.09 4.21
N GLN A 200 18.54 -0.84 4.92
CA GLN A 200 18.98 -0.44 6.26
C GLN A 200 19.76 0.89 6.31
N ARG A 201 20.36 1.34 5.19
CA ARG A 201 21.34 2.46 5.21
C ARG A 201 21.20 3.48 4.09
N SER A 202 20.42 3.19 3.06
CA SER A 202 20.23 4.04 1.88
C SER A 202 18.91 3.71 1.20
N LEU A 203 18.49 4.56 0.27
CA LEU A 203 17.47 4.17 -0.71
C LEU A 203 17.93 2.99 -1.57
N LEU A 204 16.94 2.27 -2.14
CA LEU A 204 17.13 1.18 -3.10
C LEU A 204 17.50 1.70 -4.50
N ILE A 205 17.08 2.91 -4.84
CA ILE A 205 17.46 3.61 -6.07
C ILE A 205 18.01 5.00 -5.74
N SER A 206 18.69 5.64 -6.69
CA SER A 206 19.22 6.99 -6.44
C SER A 206 18.08 8.00 -6.17
N PRO A 207 18.25 8.96 -5.23
CA PRO A 207 17.24 9.98 -4.97
C PRO A 207 16.89 10.81 -6.20
N GLN A 208 17.87 11.06 -7.08
CA GLN A 208 17.65 11.80 -8.33
C GLN A 208 16.71 11.03 -9.27
N LEU A 209 16.95 9.73 -9.47
CA LEU A 209 16.06 8.89 -10.26
C LEU A 209 14.65 8.84 -9.68
N TRP A 210 14.51 8.78 -8.35
CA TRP A 210 13.21 8.87 -7.68
C TRP A 210 12.48 10.17 -8.03
N ARG A 211 13.18 11.31 -7.95
CA ARG A 211 12.60 12.63 -8.28
C ARG A 211 12.19 12.75 -9.74
N ASP A 212 13.00 12.22 -10.64
CA ASP A 212 12.78 12.38 -12.08
C ASP A 212 11.70 11.42 -12.61
N PHE A 213 11.69 10.18 -12.12
CA PHE A 213 10.79 9.14 -12.63
C PHE A 213 9.55 8.94 -11.76
N PHE A 214 9.72 8.82 -10.45
CA PHE A 214 8.67 8.34 -9.54
C PHE A 214 7.83 9.47 -8.94
N LYS A 215 8.47 10.53 -8.44
CA LYS A 215 7.81 11.69 -7.80
C LYS A 215 6.62 12.24 -8.61
N PRO A 216 6.67 12.37 -9.95
CA PRO A 216 5.53 12.87 -10.72
C PRO A 216 4.29 11.97 -10.63
N TYR A 217 4.44 10.65 -10.50
CA TYR A 217 3.32 9.74 -10.31
C TYR A 217 2.73 9.85 -8.90
N TYR A 218 3.58 9.87 -7.87
CA TYR A 218 3.13 10.03 -6.49
C TYR A 218 2.44 11.37 -6.25
N ARG A 219 2.95 12.46 -6.85
CA ARG A 219 2.27 13.76 -6.82
C ARG A 219 0.84 13.67 -7.35
N GLN A 220 0.64 13.02 -8.50
CA GLN A 220 -0.70 12.83 -9.07
C GLN A 220 -1.62 12.02 -8.16
N TYR A 221 -1.09 11.00 -7.48
CA TYR A 221 -1.86 10.22 -6.50
C TYR A 221 -2.31 11.10 -5.34
N VAL A 222 -1.37 11.82 -4.72
CA VAL A 222 -1.66 12.70 -3.58
C VAL A 222 -2.67 13.79 -3.96
N GLU A 223 -2.46 14.47 -5.09
CA GLU A 223 -3.38 15.51 -5.59
C GLU A 223 -4.81 14.98 -5.76
N ARG A 224 -4.96 13.73 -6.24
CA ARG A 224 -6.26 13.10 -6.46
C ARG A 224 -6.93 12.67 -5.15
N ILE A 225 -6.15 12.18 -4.19
CA ILE A 225 -6.61 11.85 -2.83
C ILE A 225 -7.11 13.12 -2.13
N HIS A 226 -6.34 14.20 -2.17
CA HIS A 226 -6.71 15.49 -1.57
C HIS A 226 -7.92 16.12 -2.28
N ALA A 227 -8.02 16.01 -3.60
CA ALA A 227 -9.18 16.48 -4.36
C ALA A 227 -10.49 15.76 -3.96
N ALA A 228 -10.40 14.51 -3.48
CA ALA A 228 -11.51 13.77 -2.90
C ALA A 228 -11.76 14.09 -1.40
N GLY A 229 -11.02 15.04 -0.82
CA GLY A 229 -11.15 15.45 0.58
C GLY A 229 -10.62 14.41 1.58
N LYS A 230 -9.69 13.54 1.14
CA LYS A 230 -9.12 12.45 1.94
C LYS A 230 -7.68 12.80 2.35
N LEU A 231 -7.20 12.23 3.45
CA LEU A 231 -5.79 12.30 3.84
C LEU A 231 -4.98 11.23 3.11
N CYS A 232 -3.76 11.56 2.68
CA CYS A 232 -2.83 10.66 2.03
C CYS A 232 -1.83 10.09 3.03
N PHE A 233 -1.96 8.81 3.36
CA PHE A 233 -0.99 8.07 4.17
C PHE A 233 0.00 7.35 3.25
N PHE A 234 1.27 7.25 3.63
CA PHE A 234 2.29 6.57 2.85
C PHE A 234 3.24 5.75 3.72
N HIS A 235 3.26 4.44 3.50
CA HIS A 235 4.22 3.55 4.14
C HIS A 235 5.44 3.28 3.25
N SER A 236 6.63 3.26 3.87
CA SER A 236 7.85 2.71 3.29
C SER A 236 8.72 2.16 4.42
N ASP A 237 9.25 0.95 4.21
CA ASP A 237 10.29 0.40 5.06
C ASP A 237 11.68 1.00 4.75
N GLY A 238 12.56 0.87 5.76
CA GLY A 238 13.97 1.21 5.66
C GLY A 238 14.31 2.71 5.70
N TYR A 239 15.49 3.03 5.18
CA TYR A 239 16.03 4.38 5.15
C TYR A 239 15.47 5.18 3.97
N ILE A 240 14.69 6.22 4.26
CA ILE A 240 14.08 7.10 3.25
C ILE A 240 14.39 8.59 3.42
N PHE A 241 15.31 8.95 4.31
CA PHE A 241 15.59 10.35 4.67
C PHE A 241 15.96 11.22 3.45
N ASP A 242 16.61 10.63 2.44
CA ASP A 242 17.03 11.33 1.21
C ASP A 242 15.87 11.81 0.31
N ILE A 243 14.64 11.30 0.51
CA ILE A 243 13.42 11.71 -0.19
C ILE A 243 12.30 12.17 0.75
N TYR A 244 12.58 12.30 2.05
CA TYR A 244 11.55 12.63 3.05
C TYR A 244 10.94 14.02 2.80
N GLU A 245 11.79 15.02 2.51
CA GLU A 245 11.35 16.37 2.13
C GLU A 245 10.55 16.36 0.81
N ASP A 246 10.87 15.44 -0.10
CA ASP A 246 10.12 15.31 -1.35
C ASP A 246 8.72 14.74 -1.13
N LEU A 247 8.55 13.80 -0.19
CA LEU A 247 7.23 13.27 0.23
C LEU A 247 6.38 14.35 0.91
N ILE A 248 6.99 15.17 1.77
CA ILE A 248 6.34 16.35 2.38
C ILE A 248 5.93 17.34 1.29
N GLU A 249 6.81 17.63 0.33
CA GLU A 249 6.55 18.58 -0.76
C GLU A 249 5.36 18.15 -1.64
N ILE A 250 5.20 16.86 -1.92
CA ILE A 250 4.06 16.38 -2.73
C ILE A 250 2.75 16.28 -1.93
N GLY A 251 2.80 16.45 -0.60
CA GLY A 251 1.61 16.50 0.26
C GLY A 251 1.23 15.18 0.93
N VAL A 252 2.18 14.26 1.15
CA VAL A 252 1.92 13.10 2.03
C VAL A 252 1.63 13.62 3.44
N ASP A 253 0.52 13.16 4.02
CA ASP A 253 0.02 13.62 5.32
C ASP A 253 0.59 12.81 6.51
N ALA A 254 0.88 11.52 6.30
CA ALA A 254 1.36 10.60 7.34
C ALA A 254 2.22 9.47 6.77
#